data_AF-A0A961CAK6-F1
#
_entry.id   AF-A0A961CAK6-F1
#
_cell.length_a   1.000
_cell.length_b   1.000
_cell.length_c   1.000
_cell.angle_alpha   90.00
_cell.angle_beta   90.00
_cell.angle_gamma   90.00
#
_symmetry.space_group_name_H-M   'P 1'
#
loop_
_entity.id
_entity.type
_entity.pdbx_description
1 polymer ?
#
loop_
_entity_poly.entity_id
_entity_poly.type
_entity_poly.pdbx_seq_one_letter_code
_entity_poly.pdbx_strand_id
1 'polypeptide(L)'
;LTHPGDAYAFDIFTQVGRAAQGPGGERLLGDLHVTQVLAVGESQSAIFLSTVANALHPVTPAFDAFLVHSRGATVAPLDGDFTSVRTLDPAEVARRAVRIRTDLDVPVFVFEAETDLTLLAYAHARQPDTDRIRTWEVAGTAHADAHALRCMLGGPRDGTIGALLGCTEPINTGPHHEVVQAAVHHLVAWAAGGPPPPTADRIELVDTPDALVIARDAAGIALGGVRTPLVDVPVATITGDPPHGGTIDDLTHGRGDLSVLFGQTIAWDQPTLVERYGTFENYLDAFRSSADDAVAAGVLLRPDADALVAEAEDARALFA
;
A
#
# COMPACT_ATOMS: atom_id res chain seq x y z
N LEU A 1 -32.05 4.40 -3.40
CA LEU A 1 -31.32 3.13 -3.63
C LEU A 1 -31.52 2.28 -2.39
N THR A 2 -32.08 1.07 -2.50
CA THR A 2 -32.15 0.13 -1.38
C THR A 2 -30.98 -0.82 -1.54
N HIS A 3 -29.97 -0.71 -0.68
CA HIS A 3 -28.76 -1.53 -0.77
C HIS A 3 -29.08 -2.96 -0.30
N PRO A 4 -28.75 -3.99 -1.09
CA PRO A 4 -29.11 -5.38 -0.76
C PRO A 4 -28.23 -6.00 0.33
N GLY A 5 -27.15 -5.33 0.73
CA GLY A 5 -26.18 -5.78 1.73
C GLY A 5 -24.84 -6.16 1.10
N ASP A 6 -23.80 -6.29 1.93
CA ASP A 6 -22.41 -6.45 1.48
C ASP A 6 -22.14 -7.79 0.78
N ALA A 7 -22.93 -8.83 1.07
CA ALA A 7 -22.85 -10.12 0.38
C ALA A 7 -23.01 -10.00 -1.15
N TYR A 8 -23.78 -9.00 -1.60
CA TYR A 8 -24.03 -8.77 -3.02
C TYR A 8 -22.88 -8.02 -3.70
N ALA A 9 -21.95 -7.43 -2.95
CA ALA A 9 -20.80 -6.73 -3.51
C ALA A 9 -19.97 -7.65 -4.42
N PHE A 10 -19.81 -8.92 -4.05
CA PHE A 10 -19.05 -9.89 -4.84
C PHE A 10 -19.66 -10.13 -6.24
N ASP A 11 -20.97 -10.34 -6.30
CA ASP A 11 -21.70 -10.58 -7.55
C ASP A 11 -21.77 -9.31 -8.40
N ILE A 12 -22.12 -8.17 -7.79
CA ILE A 12 -22.15 -6.87 -8.47
C ILE A 12 -20.79 -6.55 -9.11
N PHE A 13 -19.70 -6.70 -8.34
CA PHE A 13 -18.36 -6.41 -8.84
C PHE A 13 -17.94 -7.34 -9.98
N THR A 14 -18.23 -8.64 -9.86
CA THR A 14 -17.97 -9.64 -10.91
C THR A 14 -18.78 -9.36 -12.19
N GLN A 15 -20.05 -8.95 -12.05
CA GLN A 15 -20.90 -8.59 -13.18
C GLN A 15 -20.39 -7.34 -13.91
N VAL A 16 -19.88 -6.34 -13.19
CA VAL A 16 -19.27 -5.15 -13.80
C VAL A 16 -18.06 -5.53 -14.64
N GLY A 17 -17.15 -6.37 -14.12
CA GLY A 17 -15.98 -6.85 -14.87
C GLY A 17 -16.37 -7.58 -16.17
N ARG A 18 -17.31 -8.51 -16.09
CA ARG A 18 -17.82 -9.23 -17.26
C ARG A 18 -18.57 -8.34 -18.24
N ALA A 19 -19.32 -7.36 -17.75
CA ALA A 19 -20.04 -6.42 -18.58
C ALA A 19 -19.08 -5.57 -19.40
N ALA A 20 -17.94 -5.15 -18.83
CA ALA A 20 -16.89 -4.42 -19.53
C ALA A 20 -16.27 -5.23 -20.68
N GLN A 21 -16.07 -6.54 -20.50
CA GLN A 21 -15.50 -7.42 -21.54
C GLN A 21 -16.52 -7.89 -22.60
N GLY A 22 -17.82 -7.89 -22.27
CA GLY A 22 -18.88 -8.41 -23.14
C GLY A 22 -19.61 -7.35 -23.98
N PRO A 23 -20.75 -7.70 -24.62
CA PRO A 23 -21.59 -6.76 -25.38
C PRO A 23 -22.12 -5.57 -24.55
N GLY A 24 -22.03 -5.65 -23.22
CA GLY A 24 -22.32 -4.53 -22.32
C GLY A 24 -21.28 -3.41 -22.39
N GLY A 25 -20.04 -3.71 -22.80
CA GLY A 25 -18.92 -2.78 -22.87
C GLY A 25 -19.20 -1.65 -23.87
N GLU A 26 -19.79 -1.95 -25.03
CA GLU A 26 -20.22 -0.95 -26.02
C GLU A 26 -21.19 0.08 -25.43
N ARG A 27 -22.05 -0.35 -24.49
CA ARG A 27 -22.99 0.55 -23.80
C ARG A 27 -22.33 1.34 -22.67
N LEU A 28 -21.32 0.78 -22.00
CA LEU A 28 -20.63 1.39 -20.87
C LEU A 28 -19.56 2.40 -21.32
N LEU A 29 -18.86 2.10 -22.41
CA LEU A 29 -17.63 2.77 -22.82
C LEU A 29 -17.72 3.41 -24.22
N GLY A 30 -18.88 3.30 -24.88
CA GLY A 30 -19.11 3.88 -26.21
C GLY A 30 -18.20 3.23 -27.26
N ASP A 31 -17.45 4.06 -27.99
CA ASP A 31 -16.56 3.61 -29.07
C ASP A 31 -15.21 3.05 -28.55
N LEU A 32 -15.01 2.97 -27.23
CA LEU A 32 -13.78 2.41 -26.67
C LEU A 32 -13.84 0.88 -26.63
N HIS A 33 -12.79 0.25 -27.16
CA HIS A 33 -12.61 -1.20 -27.11
C HIS A 33 -11.77 -1.59 -25.90
N VAL A 34 -12.36 -2.36 -25.00
CA VAL A 34 -11.66 -2.90 -23.82
C VAL A 34 -10.65 -3.95 -24.26
N THR A 35 -9.38 -3.71 -23.97
CA THR A 35 -8.30 -4.68 -24.18
C THR A 35 -7.98 -5.48 -22.92
N GLN A 36 -8.22 -4.89 -21.75
CA GLN A 36 -7.94 -5.47 -20.43
C GLN A 36 -8.93 -4.91 -19.40
N VAL A 37 -9.32 -5.72 -18.42
CA VAL A 37 -10.08 -5.33 -17.23
C VAL A 37 -9.31 -5.74 -15.99
N LEU A 38 -8.78 -4.76 -15.26
CA LEU A 38 -8.03 -5.00 -14.03
C LEU A 38 -8.94 -4.73 -12.83
N ALA A 39 -8.95 -5.65 -11.87
CA ALA A 39 -9.62 -5.42 -10.60
C ALA A 39 -8.66 -4.81 -9.60
N VAL A 40 -9.04 -3.67 -9.02
CA VAL A 40 -8.25 -2.96 -8.02
C VAL A 40 -9.11 -2.74 -6.79
N GLY A 41 -8.53 -2.99 -5.62
CA GLY A 41 -9.17 -2.72 -4.35
C GLY A 41 -8.12 -2.37 -3.30
N GLU A 42 -8.39 -1.34 -2.52
CA GLU A 42 -7.61 -0.87 -1.38
C GLU A 42 -8.34 -1.16 -0.06
N SER A 43 -7.60 -1.51 1.00
CA SER A 43 -8.14 -1.64 2.36
C SER A 43 -9.30 -2.64 2.45
N GLN A 44 -10.47 -2.23 2.93
CA GLN A 44 -11.66 -3.09 2.99
C GLN A 44 -12.03 -3.65 1.62
N SER A 45 -11.90 -2.87 0.53
CA SER A 45 -12.21 -3.38 -0.80
C SER A 45 -11.19 -4.42 -1.27
N ALA A 46 -9.92 -4.35 -0.84
CA ALA A 46 -8.90 -5.37 -1.08
C ALA A 46 -9.20 -6.69 -0.34
N ILE A 47 -9.80 -6.58 0.85
CA ILE A 47 -10.25 -7.72 1.66
C ILE A 47 -11.39 -8.47 0.97
N PHE A 48 -12.36 -7.75 0.38
CA PHE A 48 -13.39 -8.35 -0.47
C PHE A 48 -12.81 -8.86 -1.79
N LEU A 49 -11.90 -8.11 -2.41
CA LEU A 49 -11.27 -8.49 -3.69
C LEU A 49 -10.47 -9.78 -3.56
N SER A 50 -9.84 -10.02 -2.42
CA SER A 50 -9.16 -11.27 -2.13
C SER A 50 -10.12 -12.48 -2.12
N THR A 51 -11.34 -12.30 -1.63
CA THR A 51 -12.41 -13.33 -1.73
C THR A 51 -12.84 -13.51 -3.18
N VAL A 52 -13.00 -12.43 -3.94
CA VAL A 52 -13.31 -12.51 -5.38
C VAL A 52 -12.24 -13.32 -6.12
N ALA A 53 -10.95 -12.99 -5.93
CA ALA A 53 -9.84 -13.69 -6.55
C ALA A 53 -9.80 -15.17 -6.14
N ASN A 54 -9.95 -15.48 -4.85
CA ASN A 54 -9.80 -16.85 -4.36
C ASN A 54 -11.00 -17.77 -4.67
N ALA A 55 -12.22 -17.26 -4.52
CA ALA A 55 -13.43 -18.09 -4.48
C ALA A 55 -14.33 -17.90 -5.71
N LEU A 56 -14.39 -16.71 -6.29
CA LEU A 56 -15.34 -16.41 -7.37
C LEU A 56 -14.70 -16.47 -8.75
N HIS A 57 -13.56 -15.80 -8.94
CA HIS A 57 -12.89 -15.70 -10.24
C HIS A 57 -12.61 -17.07 -10.88
N PRO A 58 -12.20 -18.13 -10.13
CA PRO A 58 -11.96 -19.46 -10.71
C PRO A 58 -13.24 -20.16 -11.22
N VAL A 59 -14.42 -19.74 -10.74
CA VAL A 59 -15.73 -20.27 -11.16
C VAL A 59 -16.38 -19.38 -12.20
N THR A 60 -16.19 -18.07 -12.06
CA THR A 60 -16.77 -17.01 -12.89
C THR A 60 -15.68 -16.00 -13.24
N PRO A 61 -14.80 -16.29 -14.21
CA PRO A 61 -13.75 -15.36 -14.62
C PRO A 61 -14.33 -14.03 -15.10
N ALA A 62 -13.67 -12.93 -14.73
CA ALA A 62 -14.17 -11.57 -14.96
C ALA A 62 -13.09 -10.48 -15.12
N PHE A 63 -11.83 -10.79 -14.84
CA PHE A 63 -10.73 -9.83 -14.74
C PHE A 63 -9.45 -10.44 -15.32
N ASP A 64 -8.62 -9.62 -15.92
CA ASP A 64 -7.35 -10.05 -16.55
C ASP A 64 -6.17 -9.97 -15.57
N ALA A 65 -6.30 -9.23 -14.48
CA ALA A 65 -5.40 -9.27 -13.31
C ALA A 65 -6.02 -8.57 -12.08
N PHE A 66 -5.35 -8.71 -10.94
CA PHE A 66 -5.75 -8.14 -9.66
C PHE A 66 -4.63 -7.27 -9.05
N LEU A 67 -4.97 -6.05 -8.61
CA LEU A 67 -4.18 -5.28 -7.64
C LEU A 67 -4.89 -5.32 -6.29
N VAL A 68 -4.33 -6.07 -5.36
CA VAL A 68 -4.81 -6.19 -3.99
C VAL A 68 -3.94 -5.30 -3.13
N HIS A 69 -4.48 -4.14 -2.75
CA HIS A 69 -3.73 -3.06 -2.14
C HIS A 69 -4.12 -2.91 -0.66
N SER A 70 -3.14 -3.02 0.24
CA SER A 70 -3.29 -2.81 1.68
C SER A 70 -4.38 -3.68 2.31
N ARG A 71 -4.29 -5.00 2.12
CA ARG A 71 -5.28 -5.94 2.70
C ARG A 71 -4.86 -6.43 4.07
N GLY A 72 -5.82 -6.87 4.87
CA GLY A 72 -5.53 -7.56 6.13
C GLY A 72 -5.17 -9.04 5.97
N ALA A 73 -4.84 -9.67 7.10
CA ALA A 73 -4.57 -11.11 7.17
C ALA A 73 -5.76 -11.95 6.65
N THR A 74 -6.98 -11.54 6.99
CA THR A 74 -8.21 -12.26 6.67
C THR A 74 -8.89 -11.69 5.43
N VAL A 75 -9.86 -12.42 4.89
CA VAL A 75 -10.70 -11.99 3.76
C VAL A 75 -12.16 -11.89 4.17
N ALA A 76 -12.97 -11.19 3.37
CA ALA A 76 -14.40 -11.06 3.66
C ALA A 76 -15.12 -12.40 3.46
N PRO A 77 -15.94 -12.87 4.42
CA PRO A 77 -16.73 -14.07 4.24
C PRO A 77 -17.78 -13.87 3.13
N LEU A 78 -18.24 -14.97 2.52
CA LEU A 78 -19.20 -14.92 1.40
C LEU A 78 -20.59 -14.40 1.79
N ASP A 79 -20.94 -14.43 3.07
CA ASP A 79 -22.15 -13.78 3.60
C ASP A 79 -22.00 -12.25 3.74
N GLY A 80 -20.82 -11.71 3.44
CA GLY A 80 -20.52 -10.29 3.45
C GLY A 80 -20.37 -9.67 4.84
N ASP A 81 -20.54 -10.43 5.93
CA ASP A 81 -20.40 -9.89 7.29
C ASP A 81 -18.93 -9.78 7.70
N PHE A 82 -18.27 -8.72 7.22
CA PHE A 82 -16.88 -8.45 7.56
C PHE A 82 -16.67 -8.05 9.03
N THR A 83 -17.73 -7.63 9.74
CA THR A 83 -17.64 -7.27 11.16
C THR A 83 -17.26 -8.48 12.01
N SER A 84 -17.80 -9.66 11.67
CA SER A 84 -17.48 -10.93 12.36
C SER A 84 -15.98 -11.25 12.43
N VAL A 85 -15.22 -10.76 11.46
CA VAL A 85 -13.77 -10.98 11.37
C VAL A 85 -12.97 -9.91 12.11
N ARG A 86 -13.50 -8.69 12.22
CA ARG A 86 -12.84 -7.58 12.95
C ARG A 86 -12.87 -7.74 14.47
N THR A 87 -13.77 -8.55 15.00
CA THR A 87 -13.91 -8.80 16.45
C THR A 87 -13.06 -9.97 16.96
N LEU A 88 -12.21 -10.54 16.11
CA LEU A 88 -11.38 -11.70 16.47
C LEU A 88 -10.16 -11.27 17.29
N ASP A 89 -9.76 -12.12 18.23
CA ASP A 89 -8.47 -11.93 18.92
C ASP A 89 -7.29 -12.14 17.94
N PRO A 90 -6.10 -11.57 18.24
CA PRO A 90 -4.95 -11.67 17.34
C PRO A 90 -4.52 -13.10 16.99
N ALA A 91 -4.62 -14.03 17.94
CA ALA A 91 -4.23 -15.43 17.70
C ALA A 91 -5.21 -16.12 16.74
N GLU A 92 -6.49 -15.79 16.80
CA GLU A 92 -7.51 -16.26 15.87
C GLU A 92 -7.36 -15.60 14.49
N VAL A 93 -7.01 -14.31 14.41
CA VAL A 93 -6.67 -13.64 13.14
C VAL A 93 -5.52 -14.37 12.46
N ALA A 94 -4.45 -14.69 13.19
CA ALA A 94 -3.30 -15.43 12.66
C ALA A 94 -3.70 -16.83 12.14
N ARG A 95 -4.57 -17.56 12.87
CA ARG A 95 -5.07 -18.88 12.44
C ARG A 95 -5.98 -18.80 11.21
N ARG A 96 -6.68 -17.69 11.01
CA ARG A 96 -7.58 -17.45 9.87
C ARG A 96 -6.93 -16.68 8.73
N ALA A 97 -5.62 -16.40 8.80
CA ALA A 97 -4.93 -15.70 7.74
C ALA A 97 -5.09 -16.44 6.40
N VAL A 98 -5.50 -15.71 5.36
CA VAL A 98 -5.84 -16.28 4.05
C VAL A 98 -4.85 -15.77 3.02
N ARG A 99 -4.15 -16.72 2.41
CA ARG A 99 -3.29 -16.50 1.24
C ARG A 99 -4.10 -16.42 -0.04
N ILE A 100 -3.55 -15.77 -1.05
CA ILE A 100 -4.03 -15.86 -2.43
C ILE A 100 -3.68 -17.23 -3.00
N ARG A 101 -4.65 -17.90 -3.61
CA ARG A 101 -4.46 -19.22 -4.22
C ARG A 101 -3.45 -19.14 -5.37
N THR A 102 -2.57 -20.12 -5.46
CA THR A 102 -1.43 -20.12 -6.39
C THR A 102 -1.75 -20.69 -7.76
N ASP A 103 -2.98 -21.14 -8.00
CA ASP A 103 -3.45 -21.77 -9.23
C ASP A 103 -4.40 -20.86 -10.04
N LEU A 104 -4.37 -19.54 -9.81
CA LEU A 104 -5.01 -18.56 -10.70
C LEU A 104 -4.28 -18.53 -12.05
N ASP A 105 -5.06 -18.39 -13.12
CA ASP A 105 -4.56 -18.24 -14.48
C ASP A 105 -4.20 -16.79 -14.84
N VAL A 106 -4.59 -15.84 -13.99
CA VAL A 106 -4.31 -14.40 -14.14
C VAL A 106 -3.33 -13.88 -13.07
N PRO A 107 -2.59 -12.81 -13.35
CA PRO A 107 -1.70 -12.21 -12.37
C PRO A 107 -2.41 -11.57 -11.17
N VAL A 108 -1.75 -11.63 -10.00
CA VAL A 108 -2.13 -10.92 -8.78
C VAL A 108 -0.93 -10.18 -8.23
N PHE A 109 -1.04 -8.87 -8.16
CA PHE A 109 -0.10 -8.00 -7.47
C PHE A 109 -0.68 -7.65 -6.10
N VAL A 110 0.01 -8.03 -5.04
CA VAL A 110 -0.30 -7.61 -3.67
C VAL A 110 0.63 -6.48 -3.28
N PHE A 111 0.09 -5.30 -2.98
CA PHE A 111 0.84 -4.17 -2.48
C PHE A 111 0.47 -3.96 -1.03
N GLU A 112 1.44 -3.96 -0.12
CA GLU A 112 1.20 -3.70 1.30
C GLU A 112 2.03 -2.51 1.75
N ALA A 113 1.35 -1.58 2.44
CA ALA A 113 2.01 -0.52 3.16
C ALA A 113 2.63 -1.09 4.45
N GLU A 114 3.62 -0.37 4.99
CA GLU A 114 4.31 -0.78 6.23
C GLU A 114 3.31 -0.99 7.40
N THR A 115 2.31 -0.09 7.54
CA THR A 115 1.24 -0.20 8.54
C THR A 115 0.48 -1.52 8.49
N ASP A 116 0.25 -2.06 7.29
CA ASP A 116 -0.65 -3.20 7.08
C ASP A 116 -0.11 -4.48 7.70
N LEU A 117 1.22 -4.60 7.76
CA LEU A 117 1.91 -5.79 8.25
C LEU A 117 1.54 -6.13 9.69
N THR A 118 1.45 -5.11 10.54
CA THR A 118 1.18 -5.27 11.98
C THR A 118 -0.23 -4.82 12.34
N LEU A 119 -0.70 -3.66 11.86
CA LEU A 119 -2.01 -3.12 12.24
C LEU A 119 -3.17 -3.95 11.65
N LEU A 120 -3.06 -4.35 10.37
CA LEU A 120 -4.03 -5.25 9.72
C LEU A 120 -3.60 -6.72 9.76
N ALA A 121 -2.50 -7.00 10.47
CA ALA A 121 -1.91 -8.30 10.66
C ALA A 121 -1.54 -9.04 9.35
N TYR A 122 -1.31 -8.32 8.25
CA TYR A 122 -0.97 -8.94 6.95
C TYR A 122 0.24 -9.86 7.05
N ALA A 123 1.17 -9.62 7.97
CA ALA A 123 2.32 -10.47 8.22
C ALA A 123 1.96 -11.98 8.33
N HIS A 124 0.80 -12.32 8.89
CA HIS A 124 0.33 -13.70 9.00
C HIS A 124 -0.17 -14.31 7.67
N ALA A 125 -0.56 -13.48 6.71
CA ALA A 125 -0.99 -13.87 5.37
C ALA A 125 0.15 -13.90 4.34
N ARG A 126 1.38 -13.56 4.74
CA ARG A 126 2.56 -13.62 3.85
C ARG A 126 2.63 -14.94 3.10
N GLN A 127 2.98 -14.84 1.82
CA GLN A 127 3.26 -15.96 0.94
C GLN A 127 4.47 -15.68 0.06
N PRO A 128 5.18 -16.72 -0.41
CA PRO A 128 6.18 -16.57 -1.46
C PRO A 128 5.54 -16.06 -2.75
N ASP A 129 6.31 -15.29 -3.50
CA ASP A 129 5.94 -14.94 -4.87
C ASP A 129 5.89 -16.19 -5.76
N THR A 130 5.12 -16.11 -6.85
CA THR A 130 5.05 -17.13 -7.90
C THR A 130 5.24 -16.50 -9.28
N ASP A 131 5.01 -17.27 -10.34
CA ASP A 131 4.92 -16.78 -11.73
C ASP A 131 3.64 -15.96 -12.00
N ARG A 132 2.69 -15.96 -11.05
CA ARG A 132 1.41 -15.25 -11.10
C ARG A 132 1.13 -14.36 -9.89
N ILE A 133 1.94 -14.45 -8.84
CA ILE A 133 1.76 -13.64 -7.62
C ILE A 133 3.04 -12.86 -7.36
N ARG A 134 2.90 -11.55 -7.22
CA ARG A 134 3.97 -10.66 -6.75
C ARG A 134 3.48 -9.88 -5.54
N THR A 135 4.25 -9.88 -4.46
CA THR A 135 4.00 -9.01 -3.30
C THR A 135 5.11 -7.99 -3.15
N TRP A 136 4.74 -6.72 -2.93
CA TRP A 136 5.63 -5.68 -2.42
C TRP A 136 5.16 -5.24 -1.04
N GLU A 137 6.11 -5.09 -0.13
CA GLU A 137 5.91 -4.46 1.18
C GLU A 137 6.80 -3.22 1.19
N VAL A 138 6.23 -2.04 1.34
CA VAL A 138 6.94 -0.79 1.02
C VAL A 138 7.33 -0.04 2.29
N ALA A 139 8.64 0.10 2.51
CA ALA A 139 9.17 0.79 3.68
C ALA A 139 8.83 2.29 3.65
N GLY A 140 8.51 2.84 4.82
CA GLY A 140 8.16 4.26 5.00
C GLY A 140 6.78 4.64 4.47
N THR A 141 5.91 3.69 4.14
CA THR A 141 4.52 3.97 3.73
C THR A 141 3.55 3.79 4.89
N ALA A 142 2.36 4.37 4.79
CA ALA A 142 1.27 4.10 5.72
C ALA A 142 0.00 3.64 5.00
N HIS A 143 -0.93 3.02 5.71
CA HIS A 143 -2.20 2.52 5.14
C HIS A 143 -2.97 3.61 4.38
N ALA A 144 -2.96 4.84 4.91
CA ALA A 144 -3.32 6.05 4.21
C ALA A 144 -2.28 7.14 4.51
N ASP A 145 -2.13 8.14 3.65
CA ASP A 145 -1.07 9.12 3.79
C ASP A 145 -1.50 10.54 3.38
N ALA A 146 -0.57 11.50 3.49
CA ALA A 146 -0.81 12.87 3.09
C ALA A 146 -1.17 13.01 1.61
N HIS A 147 -0.68 12.13 0.73
CA HIS A 147 -1.01 12.15 -0.69
C HIS A 147 -2.48 11.76 -0.92
N ALA A 148 -2.96 10.71 -0.27
CA ALA A 148 -4.36 10.29 -0.36
C ALA A 148 -5.31 11.42 0.08
N LEU A 149 -4.99 12.11 1.18
CA LEU A 149 -5.78 13.27 1.65
C LEU A 149 -5.69 14.45 0.69
N ARG A 150 -4.50 14.75 0.16
CA ARG A 150 -4.32 15.76 -0.88
C ARG A 150 -5.19 15.50 -2.11
N CYS A 151 -5.29 14.26 -2.58
CA CYS A 151 -6.12 13.94 -3.75
C CYS A 151 -7.61 14.17 -3.52
N MET A 152 -8.09 13.98 -2.28
CA MET A 152 -9.48 14.22 -1.92
C MET A 152 -9.79 15.68 -1.60
N LEU A 153 -8.88 16.37 -0.90
CA LEU A 153 -9.12 17.68 -0.30
C LEU A 153 -8.42 18.82 -1.04
N GLY A 154 -7.46 18.51 -1.91
CA GLY A 154 -6.53 19.47 -2.51
C GLY A 154 -5.41 19.89 -1.55
N GLY A 155 -4.49 20.73 -2.04
CA GLY A 155 -3.38 21.27 -1.26
C GLY A 155 -2.02 20.60 -1.49
N PRO A 156 -0.99 20.96 -0.70
CA PRO A 156 0.32 20.34 -0.77
C PRO A 156 0.34 18.94 -0.13
N ARG A 157 1.36 18.15 -0.48
CA ARG A 157 1.67 16.85 0.16
C ARG A 157 2.38 17.14 1.49
N ASP A 158 1.61 17.49 2.51
CA ASP A 158 2.10 17.94 3.82
C ASP A 158 1.46 17.11 4.94
N GLY A 159 2.27 16.57 5.87
CA GLY A 159 1.80 15.73 6.97
C GLY A 159 0.86 16.45 7.96
N THR A 160 0.84 17.78 7.98
CA THR A 160 -0.07 18.56 8.83
C THR A 160 -1.54 18.49 8.37
N ILE A 161 -1.79 18.05 7.13
CA ILE A 161 -3.17 17.87 6.61
C ILE A 161 -3.99 16.86 7.44
N GLY A 162 -3.32 15.94 8.13
CA GLY A 162 -3.94 14.99 9.06
C GLY A 162 -4.74 15.66 10.19
N ALA A 163 -4.42 16.90 10.55
CA ALA A 163 -5.17 17.65 11.56
C ALA A 163 -6.66 17.82 11.20
N LEU A 164 -7.02 17.80 9.91
CA LEU A 164 -8.41 17.84 9.44
C LEU A 164 -9.21 16.58 9.84
N LEU A 165 -8.50 15.47 10.09
CA LEU A 165 -9.07 14.21 10.56
C LEU A 165 -8.89 13.99 12.07
N GLY A 166 -8.33 14.98 12.78
CA GLY A 166 -8.06 14.89 14.21
C GLY A 166 -6.69 14.29 14.57
N CYS A 167 -5.82 14.02 13.60
CA CYS A 167 -4.45 13.61 13.88
C CYS A 167 -3.69 14.77 14.55
N THR A 168 -3.05 14.50 15.68
CA THR A 168 -2.27 15.51 16.42
C THR A 168 -0.83 15.61 15.92
N GLU A 169 -0.29 14.53 15.37
CA GLU A 169 1.06 14.47 14.83
C GLU A 169 1.05 14.53 13.30
N PRO A 170 2.13 15.01 12.64
CA PRO A 170 2.22 14.98 11.19
C PRO A 170 2.14 13.54 10.66
N ILE A 171 1.19 13.31 9.76
CA ILE A 171 0.96 12.01 9.13
C ILE A 171 2.05 11.68 8.09
N ASN A 172 2.07 10.41 7.66
CA ASN A 172 3.04 9.90 6.70
C ASN A 172 3.03 10.69 5.38
N THR A 173 4.24 11.00 4.88
CA THR A 173 4.52 11.65 3.59
C THR A 173 5.47 10.78 2.75
N GLY A 174 5.40 9.47 2.95
CA GLY A 174 6.26 8.49 2.30
C GLY A 174 5.93 8.26 0.82
N PRO A 175 6.57 7.25 0.21
CA PRO A 175 6.55 7.03 -1.23
C PRO A 175 5.34 6.20 -1.69
N HIS A 176 4.20 6.27 -0.99
CA HIS A 176 3.07 5.36 -1.23
C HIS A 176 2.57 5.53 -2.67
N HIS A 177 2.24 6.76 -3.05
CA HIS A 177 1.76 7.09 -4.39
C HIS A 177 2.74 6.63 -5.47
N GLU A 178 4.01 6.97 -5.32
CA GLU A 178 5.03 6.77 -6.34
C GLU A 178 5.29 5.27 -6.59
N VAL A 179 5.30 4.46 -5.54
CA VAL A 179 5.50 3.00 -5.69
C VAL A 179 4.22 2.31 -6.19
N VAL A 180 3.03 2.79 -5.83
CA VAL A 180 1.76 2.28 -6.39
C VAL A 180 1.67 2.57 -7.90
N GLN A 181 2.12 3.74 -8.37
CA GLN A 181 2.19 4.04 -9.81
C GLN A 181 3.05 3.01 -10.55
N ALA A 182 4.23 2.69 -10.02
CA ALA A 182 5.08 1.64 -10.57
C ALA A 182 4.40 0.26 -10.54
N ALA A 183 3.72 -0.09 -9.45
CA ALA A 183 2.99 -1.36 -9.33
C ALA A 183 1.87 -1.49 -10.37
N VAL A 184 1.08 -0.43 -10.58
CA VAL A 184 0.04 -0.38 -11.61
C VAL A 184 0.66 -0.51 -13.01
N HIS A 185 1.75 0.21 -13.28
CA HIS A 185 2.46 0.14 -14.56
C HIS A 185 2.91 -1.29 -14.89
N HIS A 186 3.52 -1.98 -13.91
CA HIS A 186 3.91 -3.38 -14.07
C HIS A 186 2.70 -4.30 -14.23
N LEU A 187 1.63 -4.10 -13.46
CA LEU A 187 0.45 -4.95 -13.53
C LEU A 187 -0.23 -4.87 -14.89
N VAL A 188 -0.36 -3.68 -15.46
CA VAL A 188 -0.92 -3.47 -16.81
C VAL A 188 -0.10 -4.25 -17.85
N ALA A 189 1.23 -4.12 -17.80
CA ALA A 189 2.13 -4.82 -18.71
C ALA A 189 2.08 -6.35 -18.52
N TRP A 190 2.08 -6.82 -17.27
CA TRP A 190 2.07 -8.24 -16.92
C TRP A 190 0.75 -8.91 -17.34
N ALA A 191 -0.37 -8.24 -17.13
CA ALA A 191 -1.69 -8.66 -17.60
C ALA A 191 -1.78 -8.73 -19.13
N ALA A 192 -0.95 -7.94 -19.85
CA ALA A 192 -0.85 -7.98 -21.31
C ALA A 192 0.12 -9.06 -21.82
N GLY A 193 0.64 -9.93 -20.94
CA GLY A 193 1.62 -10.96 -21.28
C GLY A 193 3.09 -10.50 -21.22
N GLY A 194 3.34 -9.29 -20.69
CA GLY A 194 4.67 -8.80 -20.38
C GLY A 194 5.35 -9.55 -19.23
N PRO A 195 6.61 -9.19 -18.90
CA PRO A 195 7.31 -9.78 -17.77
C PRO A 195 6.61 -9.51 -16.43
N PRO A 196 6.74 -10.39 -15.43
CA PRO A 196 6.24 -10.11 -14.09
C PRO A 196 6.96 -8.90 -13.48
N PRO A 197 6.31 -8.16 -12.56
CA PRO A 197 6.98 -7.11 -11.79
C PRO A 197 8.20 -7.67 -11.04
N PRO A 198 9.21 -6.84 -10.75
CA PRO A 198 10.41 -7.29 -10.05
C PRO A 198 10.09 -7.83 -8.66
N THR A 199 10.85 -8.84 -8.24
CA THR A 199 10.87 -9.30 -6.84
C THR A 199 11.40 -8.19 -5.95
N ALA A 200 10.89 -8.10 -4.73
CA ALA A 200 11.44 -7.23 -3.69
C ALA A 200 11.61 -7.99 -2.38
N ASP A 201 12.61 -7.60 -1.59
CA ASP A 201 12.75 -8.09 -0.23
C ASP A 201 11.52 -7.72 0.59
N ARG A 202 11.21 -8.54 1.59
CA ARG A 202 10.13 -8.27 2.54
C ARG A 202 10.63 -7.33 3.62
N ILE A 203 9.73 -6.57 4.25
CA ILE A 203 10.07 -5.83 5.46
C ILE A 203 10.43 -6.84 6.55
N GLU A 204 11.54 -6.61 7.22
CA GLU A 204 12.01 -7.48 8.29
C GLU A 204 11.08 -7.40 9.50
N LEU A 205 10.70 -8.55 10.04
CA LEU A 205 9.88 -8.66 11.24
C LEU A 205 10.65 -9.36 12.34
N VAL A 206 10.45 -8.90 13.57
CA VAL A 206 10.94 -9.51 14.80
C VAL A 206 9.76 -10.10 15.55
N ASP A 207 9.89 -11.37 15.93
CA ASP A 207 8.95 -12.03 16.82
C ASP A 207 9.30 -11.67 18.27
N THR A 208 8.35 -11.03 18.97
CA THR A 208 8.46 -10.73 20.40
C THR A 208 7.44 -11.58 21.15
N PRO A 209 7.58 -11.76 22.48
CA PRO A 209 6.61 -12.55 23.24
C PRO A 209 5.15 -12.11 23.09
N ASP A 210 4.93 -10.82 22.81
CA ASP A 210 3.61 -10.20 22.79
C ASP A 210 3.09 -9.90 21.38
N ALA A 211 3.97 -9.70 20.39
CA ALA A 211 3.59 -9.31 19.03
C ALA A 211 4.69 -9.53 17.98
N LEU A 212 4.28 -9.59 16.71
CA LEU A 212 5.19 -9.32 15.58
C LEU A 212 5.40 -7.82 15.45
N VAL A 213 6.66 -7.39 15.39
CA VAL A 213 7.04 -5.99 15.22
C VAL A 213 7.95 -5.81 14.02
N ILE A 214 7.95 -4.64 13.41
CA ILE A 214 8.84 -4.32 12.30
C ILE A 214 10.24 -4.04 12.84
N ALA A 215 11.26 -4.65 12.25
CA ALA A 215 12.65 -4.34 12.54
C ALA A 215 12.99 -2.97 11.92
N ARG A 216 13.65 -2.10 12.70
CA ARG A 216 13.98 -0.73 12.29
C ARG A 216 15.47 -0.47 12.42
N ASP A 217 15.98 0.42 11.56
CA ASP A 217 17.33 0.95 11.66
C ASP A 217 17.45 2.05 12.74
N ALA A 218 18.64 2.63 12.88
CA ALA A 218 18.89 3.70 13.84
C ALA A 218 18.13 5.01 13.53
N ALA A 219 17.62 5.17 12.30
CA ALA A 219 16.80 6.29 11.86
C ALA A 219 15.30 6.05 12.10
N GLY A 220 14.92 4.88 12.62
CA GLY A 220 13.52 4.49 12.82
C GLY A 220 12.82 4.04 11.53
N ILE A 221 13.56 3.85 10.45
CA ILE A 221 13.05 3.37 9.16
C ILE A 221 13.03 1.85 9.18
N ALA A 222 11.96 1.24 8.66
CA ALA A 222 11.86 -0.21 8.54
C ALA A 222 13.04 -0.81 7.76
N LEU A 223 13.53 -1.97 8.18
CA LEU A 223 14.56 -2.74 7.46
C LEU A 223 13.91 -3.62 6.37
N GLY A 224 14.64 -3.82 5.27
CA GLY A 224 14.13 -4.54 4.10
C GLY A 224 13.06 -3.77 3.34
N GLY A 225 12.18 -4.52 2.66
CA GLY A 225 11.07 -3.98 1.86
C GLY A 225 11.50 -3.38 0.53
N VAL A 226 10.51 -2.89 -0.23
CA VAL A 226 10.74 -1.93 -1.32
C VAL A 226 11.17 -0.61 -0.70
N ARG A 227 12.31 -0.08 -1.17
CA ARG A 227 12.92 1.16 -0.68
C ARG A 227 12.99 2.21 -1.78
N THR A 228 12.99 3.47 -1.36
CA THR A 228 13.03 4.65 -2.23
C THR A 228 13.95 5.71 -1.60
N PRO A 229 14.29 6.80 -2.31
CA PRO A 229 15.12 7.87 -1.76
C PRO A 229 14.60 8.48 -0.45
N LEU A 230 13.28 8.50 -0.24
CA LEU A 230 12.67 9.02 0.98
C LEU A 230 13.05 8.22 2.24
N VAL A 231 13.46 6.96 2.09
CA VAL A 231 13.85 6.06 3.19
C VAL A 231 15.32 5.65 3.16
N ASP A 232 15.99 5.73 2.00
CA ASP A 232 17.43 5.48 1.87
C ASP A 232 18.27 6.71 2.21
N VAL A 233 17.77 7.89 1.85
CA VAL A 233 18.39 9.19 2.09
C VAL A 233 17.44 10.10 2.87
N PRO A 234 16.96 9.68 4.06
CA PRO A 234 15.91 10.39 4.79
C PRO A 234 16.38 11.74 5.34
N VAL A 235 15.46 12.71 5.37
CA VAL A 235 15.57 13.96 6.16
C VAL A 235 14.59 13.98 7.35
N ALA A 236 13.84 12.90 7.50
CA ALA A 236 12.83 12.69 8.51
C ALA A 236 12.71 11.18 8.79
N THR A 237 12.26 10.81 9.98
CA THR A 237 11.79 9.44 10.22
C THR A 237 10.40 9.31 9.63
N ILE A 238 10.28 8.55 8.54
CA ILE A 238 9.02 8.24 7.88
C ILE A 238 8.66 6.79 8.20
N THR A 239 7.50 6.58 8.84
CA THR A 239 7.09 5.27 9.36
C THR A 239 5.61 5.02 9.12
N GLY A 240 5.26 3.74 8.98
CA GLY A 240 3.88 3.27 8.99
C GLY A 240 3.33 3.01 10.39
N ASP A 241 4.14 3.13 11.44
CA ASP A 241 3.67 2.92 12.81
C ASP A 241 2.64 3.98 13.21
N PRO A 242 1.55 3.57 13.89
CA PRO A 242 0.55 4.49 14.39
C PRO A 242 1.14 5.43 15.46
N PRO A 243 0.72 6.70 15.50
CA PRO A 243 1.14 7.61 16.55
C PRO A 243 0.74 7.06 17.93
N HIS A 244 1.61 7.30 18.92
CA HIS A 244 1.41 6.92 20.33
C HIS A 244 1.14 5.42 20.58
N GLY A 245 1.51 4.54 19.64
CA GLY A 245 1.30 3.09 19.77
C GLY A 245 -0.16 2.69 19.66
N GLY A 246 -0.95 3.46 18.91
CA GLY A 246 -2.35 3.12 18.61
C GLY A 246 -2.49 1.74 17.97
N THR A 247 -3.67 1.16 18.09
CA THR A 247 -3.96 -0.20 17.64
C THR A 247 -5.22 -0.24 16.81
N ILE A 248 -5.50 -1.39 16.19
CA ILE A 248 -6.73 -1.58 15.41
C ILE A 248 -8.00 -1.37 16.26
N ASP A 249 -7.93 -1.62 17.58
CA ASP A 249 -9.05 -1.42 18.50
C ASP A 249 -9.46 0.07 18.62
N ASP A 250 -8.55 1.00 18.34
CA ASP A 250 -8.86 2.43 18.37
C ASP A 250 -9.78 2.86 17.21
N LEU A 251 -9.84 2.05 16.13
CA LEU A 251 -10.79 2.22 15.03
C LEU A 251 -12.20 1.70 15.38
N THR A 252 -12.30 0.59 16.12
CA THR A 252 -13.57 -0.13 16.33
C THR A 252 -14.22 0.13 17.69
N HIS A 253 -13.41 0.27 18.74
CA HIS A 253 -13.83 0.39 20.14
C HIS A 253 -13.48 1.75 20.77
N GLY A 254 -12.65 2.57 20.10
CA GLY A 254 -12.33 3.95 20.48
C GLY A 254 -13.34 5.00 20.00
N ARG A 255 -12.94 6.28 20.00
CA ARG A 255 -13.72 7.39 19.38
C ARG A 255 -13.78 7.31 17.84
N GLY A 256 -13.27 6.22 17.24
CA GLY A 256 -13.05 6.10 15.80
C GLY A 256 -11.81 6.88 15.35
N ASP A 257 -10.68 6.68 16.05
CA ASP A 257 -9.46 7.44 15.75
C ASP A 257 -8.78 6.90 14.49
N LEU A 258 -9.07 7.55 13.36
CA LEU A 258 -8.50 7.18 12.07
C LEU A 258 -6.98 7.38 12.01
N SER A 259 -6.38 8.15 12.93
CA SER A 259 -4.95 8.49 12.93
C SER A 259 -4.03 7.27 12.95
N VAL A 260 -4.50 6.13 13.50
CA VAL A 260 -3.72 4.89 13.55
C VAL A 260 -3.42 4.31 12.17
N LEU A 261 -4.14 4.72 11.12
CA LEU A 261 -3.92 4.29 9.74
C LEU A 261 -2.88 5.15 9.00
N PHE A 262 -2.51 6.30 9.56
CA PHE A 262 -1.83 7.36 8.81
C PHE A 262 -0.32 7.39 8.96
N GLY A 263 0.27 6.50 9.77
CA GLY A 263 1.69 6.51 10.07
C GLY A 263 2.16 7.88 10.58
N GLN A 264 3.46 8.16 10.44
CA GLN A 264 4.05 9.41 10.91
C GLN A 264 5.18 9.90 9.99
N THR A 265 5.38 11.22 9.98
CA THR A 265 6.61 11.87 9.48
C THR A 265 7.19 12.75 10.58
N ILE A 266 8.37 12.40 11.07
CA ILE A 266 9.05 13.10 12.16
C ILE A 266 10.29 13.78 11.59
N ALA A 267 10.20 15.08 11.33
CA ALA A 267 11.29 15.87 10.77
C ALA A 267 12.53 15.84 11.66
N TRP A 268 13.71 15.74 11.05
CA TRP A 268 14.97 15.86 11.77
C TRP A 268 15.41 17.31 11.88
N ASP A 269 16.18 17.61 12.92
CA ASP A 269 16.77 18.92 13.09
C ASP A 269 18.01 19.11 12.19
N GLN A 270 18.37 20.37 11.96
CA GLN A 270 19.52 20.72 11.12
C GLN A 270 20.84 20.09 11.60
N PRO A 271 21.17 20.06 12.91
CA PRO A 271 22.36 19.35 13.39
C PRO A 271 22.41 17.89 12.95
N THR A 272 21.29 17.14 13.04
CA THR A 272 21.22 15.75 12.59
C THR A 272 21.48 15.63 11.09
N LEU A 273 20.92 16.53 10.28
CA LEU A 273 21.11 16.55 8.82
C LEU A 273 22.56 16.86 8.45
N VAL A 274 23.18 17.83 9.11
CA VAL A 274 24.59 18.21 8.90
C VAL A 274 25.53 17.11 9.38
N GLU A 275 25.24 16.44 10.50
CA GLU A 275 26.02 15.29 10.95
C GLU A 275 25.97 14.13 9.94
N ARG A 276 24.79 13.85 9.39
CA ARG A 276 24.57 12.73 8.48
C ARG A 276 25.13 12.96 7.08
N TYR A 277 24.90 14.15 6.49
CA TYR A 277 25.22 14.43 5.09
C TYR A 277 26.36 15.44 4.92
N GLY A 278 26.69 16.22 5.95
CA GLY A 278 27.67 17.31 5.88
C GLY A 278 27.10 18.55 5.20
N THR A 279 26.78 18.45 3.91
CA THR A 279 26.25 19.55 3.10
C THR A 279 24.95 19.15 2.39
N PHE A 280 24.17 20.15 2.00
CA PHE A 280 22.99 19.95 1.16
C PHE A 280 23.34 19.29 -0.18
N GLU A 281 24.48 19.65 -0.78
CA GLU A 281 24.92 19.08 -2.05
C GLU A 281 25.21 17.58 -1.93
N ASN A 282 25.82 17.13 -0.82
CA ASN A 282 26.04 15.70 -0.56
C ASN A 282 24.71 14.95 -0.38
N TYR A 283 23.74 15.55 0.33
CA TYR A 283 22.40 15.00 0.45
C TYR A 283 21.73 14.85 -0.92
N LEU A 284 21.75 15.91 -1.73
CA LEU A 284 21.08 15.92 -3.02
C LEU A 284 21.69 14.93 -4.02
N ASP A 285 23.02 14.80 -4.03
CA ASP A 285 23.71 13.82 -4.87
C ASP A 285 23.40 12.38 -4.44
N ALA A 286 23.35 12.11 -3.13
CA ALA A 286 22.93 10.80 -2.61
C ALA A 286 21.47 10.49 -2.96
N PHE A 287 20.58 11.48 -2.82
CA PHE A 287 19.16 11.34 -3.13
C PHE A 287 18.93 11.03 -4.61
N ARG A 288 19.61 11.75 -5.52
CA ARG A 288 19.56 11.48 -6.97
C ARG A 288 20.06 10.08 -7.32
N SER A 289 21.18 9.65 -6.72
CA SER A 289 21.69 8.28 -6.92
C SER A 289 20.68 7.22 -6.48
N SER A 290 20.09 7.38 -5.29
CA SER A 290 19.05 6.46 -4.80
C SER A 290 17.80 6.49 -5.70
N ALA A 291 17.45 7.65 -6.27
CA ALA A 291 16.30 7.77 -7.17
C ALA A 291 16.53 7.00 -8.48
N ASP A 292 17.74 7.11 -9.03
CA ASP A 292 18.17 6.34 -10.19
C ASP A 292 18.19 4.84 -9.92
N ASP A 293 18.70 4.42 -8.76
CA ASP A 293 18.71 3.01 -8.35
C ASP A 293 17.28 2.46 -8.21
N ALA A 294 16.35 3.23 -7.64
CA ALA A 294 14.94 2.85 -7.50
C ALA A 294 14.23 2.73 -8.87
N VAL A 295 14.56 3.61 -9.83
CA VAL A 295 14.06 3.49 -11.21
C VAL A 295 14.65 2.26 -11.90
N ALA A 296 15.95 2.01 -11.73
CA ALA A 296 16.62 0.84 -12.31
C ALA A 296 16.09 -0.49 -11.73
N ALA A 297 15.74 -0.50 -10.44
CA ALA A 297 15.07 -1.62 -9.77
C ALA A 297 13.61 -1.78 -10.20
N GLY A 298 13.03 -0.78 -10.89
CA GLY A 298 11.65 -0.79 -11.37
C GLY A 298 10.61 -0.51 -10.28
N VAL A 299 11.02 0.03 -9.13
CA VAL A 299 10.10 0.36 -8.02
C VAL A 299 9.66 1.83 -8.04
N LEU A 300 10.28 2.66 -8.87
CA LEU A 300 9.82 3.99 -9.25
C LEU A 300 9.73 4.12 -10.76
N LEU A 301 8.77 4.91 -11.25
CA LEU A 301 8.80 5.41 -12.62
C LEU A 301 9.72 6.62 -12.69
N ARG A 302 10.34 6.85 -13.86
CA ARG A 302 11.21 8.01 -14.07
C ARG A 302 10.53 9.35 -13.72
N PRO A 303 9.28 9.63 -14.14
CA PRO A 303 8.62 10.89 -13.78
C PRO A 303 8.43 11.07 -12.27
N ASP A 304 8.16 9.99 -11.53
CA ASP A 304 7.99 10.03 -10.08
C ASP A 304 9.32 10.29 -9.38
N ALA A 305 10.40 9.63 -9.83
CA ALA A 305 11.75 9.90 -9.34
C ALA A 305 12.18 11.36 -9.59
N ASP A 306 11.91 11.90 -10.77
CA ASP A 306 12.23 13.29 -11.11
C ASP A 306 11.44 14.29 -10.24
N ALA A 307 10.17 13.98 -9.93
CA ALA A 307 9.36 14.78 -9.03
C ALA A 307 9.90 14.76 -7.59
N LEU A 308 10.28 13.58 -7.08
CA LEU A 308 10.90 13.45 -5.75
C LEU A 308 12.23 14.21 -5.67
N VAL A 309 13.05 14.18 -6.74
CA VAL A 309 14.30 14.95 -6.79
C VAL A 309 14.01 16.46 -6.75
N ALA A 310 12.98 16.93 -7.47
CA ALA A 310 12.57 18.34 -7.41
C ALA A 310 12.12 18.74 -6.00
N GLU A 311 11.35 17.90 -5.30
CA GLU A 311 11.00 18.13 -3.89
C GLU A 311 12.24 18.17 -2.98
N ALA A 312 13.24 17.32 -3.23
CA ALA A 312 14.51 17.32 -2.51
C ALA A 312 15.35 18.58 -2.78
N GLU A 313 15.27 19.17 -3.98
CA GLU A 313 15.93 20.43 -4.32
C GLU A 313 15.39 21.62 -3.49
N ASP A 314 14.08 21.62 -3.23
CA ASP A 314 13.41 22.64 -2.41
C ASP A 314 13.74 22.52 -0.91
N ALA A 315 14.30 21.38 -0.48
CA ALA A 315 14.67 21.11 0.92
C ALA A 315 15.98 21.81 1.38
N ARG A 316 16.62 22.64 0.54
CA ARG A 316 17.88 23.33 0.87
C ARG A 316 17.82 24.11 2.19
N ALA A 317 16.67 24.70 2.51
CA ALA A 317 16.49 25.46 3.75
C ALA A 317 16.65 24.63 5.02
N LEU A 318 16.52 23.29 4.96
CA LEU A 318 16.73 22.40 6.11
C LEU A 318 18.20 22.31 6.54
N PHE A 319 19.13 22.69 5.65
CA PHE A 319 20.58 22.62 5.89
C PHE A 319 21.21 23.99 6.18
N ALA A 320 20.45 25.08 6.07
CA ALA A 320 20.93 26.47 6.09
C ALA A 320 21.04 27.08 7.49
#